data_AF-L7EZQ0-F1
#
_entry.id   AF-L7EZQ0-F1
#
_cell.length_a   1.000
_cell.length_b   1.000
_cell.length_c   1.000
_cell.angle_alpha   90.00
_cell.angle_beta   90.00
_cell.angle_gamma   90.00
#
_symmetry.space_group_name_H-M   'P 1'
#
loop_
_entity.id
_entity.type
_entity.pdbx_description
1 polymer ?
#
loop_
_entity_poly.entity_id
_entity_poly.type
_entity_poly.pdbx_seq_one_letter_code
_entity_poly.pdbx_strand_id
1 'polypeptide(L)'
;MLRGRRAVGAPEPQALDNNDALALISSNALTLGQAALALHELRGLIAATQVVAALSLHAVDGSHEAYAAPVHAARPHRGSVEVARRMRELIGSADRPTPPLGRIQDPYGFRCLPQIHGPAHDAADALEGVLAIEINAAAENPLISPEDLTAYHHGGFYQAQLALALDHFRLAVTQVARLSTSRLSTLNEPAFTRLRPFLADHEPAASGVMILEYAAGAALGDLRAFSAPASLGHAVLSRGVEEQASFASLAARQTLRACDAYRLVVGCELVAAVRALRQRDLRPDPELPAGRALELAESVLDDDSTDRPLTDDVTAASALLDRFTEIWRGSGE
;
A
#
# COMPACT_ATOMS: atom_id res chain seq x y z
N MET A 1 23.81 -1.78 20.02
CA MET A 1 24.40 -2.63 21.07
C MET A 1 23.47 -3.80 21.36
N LEU A 2 23.73 -4.98 20.78
CA LEU A 2 23.11 -6.25 21.18
C LEU A 2 24.24 -7.27 21.37
N ARG A 3 25.06 -7.05 22.40
CA ARG A 3 26.02 -8.04 22.88
C ARG A 3 25.45 -8.67 24.14
N GLY A 4 25.10 -9.96 24.05
CA GLY A 4 24.75 -10.76 25.23
C GLY A 4 23.45 -11.56 25.11
N ARG A 5 23.20 -12.29 24.01
CA ARG A 5 22.28 -13.43 24.08
C ARG A 5 23.10 -14.68 24.38
N ARG A 6 22.95 -15.22 25.59
CA ARG A 6 23.33 -16.62 25.88
C ARG A 6 22.74 -17.49 24.77
N ALA A 7 23.52 -18.40 24.22
CA ALA A 7 23.01 -19.46 23.37
C ALA A 7 22.03 -20.28 24.23
N VAL A 8 20.74 -19.94 24.16
CA VAL A 8 19.68 -20.80 24.67
C VAL A 8 19.68 -21.99 23.73
N GLY A 9 19.99 -23.18 24.24
CA GLY A 9 19.88 -24.41 23.46
C GLY A 9 18.46 -24.54 22.89
N ALA A 10 18.30 -25.35 21.84
CA ALA A 10 16.96 -25.67 21.36
C ALA A 10 16.12 -26.22 22.51
N PRO A 11 14.82 -25.86 22.60
CA PRO A 11 13.94 -26.44 23.61
C PRO A 11 13.87 -27.96 23.45
N GLU A 12 13.69 -28.66 24.57
CA GLU A 12 13.50 -30.12 24.57
C GLU A 12 12.25 -30.51 23.74
N PRO A 13 12.34 -31.52 22.86
CA PRO A 13 11.20 -31.98 22.06
C PRO A 13 10.00 -32.35 22.92
N GLN A 14 8.82 -31.90 22.52
CA GLN A 14 7.57 -32.31 23.16
C GLN A 14 7.01 -33.53 22.44
N ALA A 15 6.73 -34.61 23.18
CA ALA A 15 6.05 -35.77 22.63
C ALA A 15 4.58 -35.44 22.40
N LEU A 16 4.10 -35.65 21.17
CA LEU A 16 2.69 -35.46 20.79
C LEU A 16 1.99 -36.81 20.80
N ASP A 17 0.76 -36.86 21.31
CA ASP A 17 -0.12 -38.02 21.16
C ASP A 17 -1.23 -37.78 20.11
N ASN A 18 -2.14 -38.74 19.97
CA ASN A 18 -3.21 -38.70 18.97
C ASN A 18 -4.19 -37.53 19.17
N ASN A 19 -4.29 -36.98 20.39
CA ASN A 19 -5.19 -35.87 20.72
C ASN A 19 -4.54 -34.51 20.46
N ASP A 20 -3.21 -34.43 20.39
CA ASP A 20 -2.47 -33.17 20.20
C ASP A 20 -2.34 -32.78 18.72
N ALA A 21 -2.30 -33.76 17.82
CA ALA A 21 -1.99 -33.54 16.42
C ALA A 21 -3.02 -32.64 15.71
N LEU A 22 -4.32 -32.85 15.97
CA LEU A 22 -5.38 -32.10 15.31
C LEU A 22 -5.34 -30.61 15.68
N ALA A 23 -5.10 -30.29 16.95
CA ALA A 23 -4.99 -28.91 17.44
C ALA A 23 -3.79 -28.14 16.84
N LEU A 24 -2.77 -28.85 16.36
CA LEU A 24 -1.60 -28.24 15.71
C LEU A 24 -1.77 -28.04 14.21
N ILE A 25 -2.45 -28.98 13.52
CA ILE A 25 -2.57 -28.96 12.04
C ILE A 25 -3.86 -28.30 11.55
N SER A 26 -4.95 -28.46 12.31
CA SER A 26 -6.18 -27.69 12.10
C SER A 26 -5.91 -26.35 12.75
N SER A 27 -5.30 -25.45 11.98
CA SER A 27 -5.04 -24.10 12.43
C SER A 27 -4.95 -23.16 11.24
N ASN A 28 -5.65 -22.04 11.35
CA ASN A 28 -5.59 -20.95 10.37
C ASN A 28 -4.42 -19.98 10.64
N ALA A 29 -3.53 -20.28 11.60
CA ALA A 29 -2.49 -19.36 12.07
C ALA A 29 -1.58 -18.83 10.93
N LEU A 30 -1.20 -19.67 9.97
CA LEU A 30 -0.39 -19.22 8.83
C LEU A 30 -1.16 -18.22 7.95
N THR A 31 -2.42 -18.53 7.62
CA THR A 31 -3.29 -17.65 6.82
C THR A 31 -3.49 -16.30 7.52
N LEU A 32 -3.79 -16.32 8.82
CA LEU A 32 -3.99 -15.12 9.63
C LEU A 32 -2.70 -14.29 9.77
N GLY A 33 -1.57 -14.94 10.01
CA GLY A 33 -0.27 -14.27 10.08
C GLY A 33 0.10 -13.59 8.77
N GLN A 34 -0.09 -14.26 7.63
CA GLN A 34 0.14 -13.67 6.32
C GLN A 34 -0.79 -12.49 6.04
N ALA A 35 -2.07 -12.62 6.37
CA ALA A 35 -3.06 -11.56 6.18
C ALA A 35 -2.76 -10.33 7.06
N ALA A 36 -2.38 -10.53 8.32
CA ALA A 36 -2.01 -9.45 9.24
C ALA A 36 -0.74 -8.72 8.78
N LEU A 37 0.30 -9.44 8.35
CA LEU A 37 1.51 -8.85 7.78
C LEU A 37 1.19 -8.04 6.52
N ALA A 38 0.39 -8.60 5.61
CA ALA A 38 0.01 -7.93 4.38
C ALA A 38 -0.83 -6.66 4.65
N LEU A 39 -1.78 -6.71 5.60
CA LEU A 39 -2.54 -5.53 6.02
C LEU A 39 -1.61 -4.45 6.57
N HIS A 40 -0.70 -4.80 7.49
CA HIS A 40 0.23 -3.85 8.10
C HIS A 40 1.07 -3.14 7.05
N GLU A 41 1.70 -3.92 6.18
CA GLU A 41 2.59 -3.47 5.12
C GLU A 41 1.86 -2.60 4.09
N LEU A 42 0.74 -3.09 3.53
CA LEU A 42 -0.02 -2.35 2.53
C LEU A 42 -0.65 -1.07 3.09
N ARG A 43 -1.12 -1.09 4.35
CA ARG A 43 -1.64 0.12 5.01
C ARG A 43 -0.55 1.19 5.14
N GLY A 44 0.66 0.78 5.52
CA GLY A 44 1.83 1.65 5.53
C GLY A 44 2.12 2.22 4.13
N LEU A 45 2.21 1.36 3.12
CA LEU A 45 2.46 1.77 1.74
C LEU A 45 1.38 2.71 1.19
N ILE A 46 0.09 2.48 1.46
CA ILE A 46 -1.00 3.40 1.03
C ILE A 46 -0.80 4.81 1.64
N ALA A 47 -0.36 4.88 2.91
CA ALA A 47 -0.06 6.16 3.55
C ALA A 47 1.17 6.83 2.93
N ALA A 48 2.25 6.08 2.71
CA ALA A 48 3.46 6.57 2.05
C ALA A 48 3.17 7.08 0.62
N THR A 49 2.30 6.40 -0.14
CA THR A 49 1.90 6.82 -1.50
C THR A 49 1.22 8.19 -1.51
N GLN A 50 0.54 8.62 -0.44
CA GLN A 50 -0.01 9.98 -0.37
C GLN A 50 1.10 11.03 -0.23
N VAL A 51 2.15 10.73 0.52
CA VAL A 51 3.35 11.58 0.63
C VAL A 51 4.03 11.70 -0.74
N VAL A 52 4.24 10.57 -1.42
CA VAL A 52 4.80 10.56 -2.79
C VAL A 52 3.90 11.34 -3.75
N ALA A 53 2.58 11.15 -3.68
CA ALA A 53 1.65 11.88 -4.52
C ALA A 53 1.64 13.39 -4.25
N ALA A 54 1.88 13.83 -3.01
CA ALA A 54 2.06 15.24 -2.68
C ALA A 54 3.33 15.81 -3.33
N LEU A 55 4.45 15.08 -3.29
CA LEU A 55 5.67 15.46 -4.01
C LEU A 55 5.43 15.54 -5.52
N SER A 56 4.75 14.54 -6.10
CA SER A 56 4.35 14.54 -7.51
C SER A 56 3.44 15.72 -7.85
N LEU A 57 2.51 16.11 -6.95
CA LEU A 57 1.62 17.25 -7.13
C LEU A 57 2.41 18.56 -7.19
N HIS A 58 3.38 18.74 -6.27
CA HIS A 58 4.28 19.89 -6.30
C HIS A 58 5.12 19.91 -7.59
N ALA A 59 5.64 18.76 -8.01
CA ALA A 59 6.48 18.64 -9.20
C ALA A 59 5.78 19.08 -10.50
N VAL A 60 4.44 19.07 -10.54
CA VAL A 60 3.64 19.44 -11.73
C VAL A 60 2.85 20.73 -11.57
N ASP A 61 3.05 21.51 -10.50
CA ASP A 61 2.22 22.67 -10.14
C ASP A 61 0.72 22.31 -10.08
N GLY A 62 0.39 21.20 -9.41
CA GLY A 62 -0.97 20.68 -9.34
C GLY A 62 -1.93 21.54 -8.52
N SER A 63 -3.20 21.51 -8.89
CA SER A 63 -4.30 22.21 -8.25
C SER A 63 -4.65 21.60 -6.89
N HIS A 64 -4.79 22.48 -5.90
CA HIS A 64 -5.21 22.10 -4.55
C HIS A 64 -6.74 21.95 -4.43
N GLU A 65 -7.51 22.45 -5.42
CA GLU A 65 -8.98 22.46 -5.36
C GLU A 65 -9.60 21.06 -5.29
N ALA A 66 -8.93 20.06 -5.86
CA ALA A 66 -9.36 18.65 -5.79
C ALA A 66 -9.45 18.13 -4.34
N TYR A 67 -8.74 18.78 -3.41
CA TYR A 67 -8.68 18.42 -2.00
C TYR A 67 -9.49 19.36 -1.10
N ALA A 68 -10.19 20.35 -1.66
CA ALA A 68 -10.94 21.35 -0.89
C ALA A 68 -12.02 20.71 0.01
N ALA A 69 -12.13 21.18 1.25
CA ALA A 69 -13.05 20.61 2.24
C ALA A 69 -14.53 20.60 1.79
N PRO A 70 -15.08 21.64 1.12
CA PRO A 70 -16.47 21.62 0.66
C PRO A 70 -16.77 20.52 -0.37
N VAL A 71 -15.78 20.14 -1.20
CA VAL A 71 -15.94 19.08 -2.21
C VAL A 71 -16.18 17.74 -1.53
N HIS A 72 -15.40 17.44 -0.49
CA HIS A 72 -15.50 16.17 0.23
C HIS A 72 -16.62 16.16 1.27
N ALA A 73 -17.02 17.33 1.78
CA ALA A 73 -18.24 17.47 2.58
C ALA A 73 -19.52 17.20 1.77
N ALA A 74 -19.54 17.53 0.48
CA ALA A 74 -20.69 17.27 -0.39
C ALA A 74 -20.90 15.78 -0.71
N ARG A 75 -19.87 14.94 -0.54
CA ARG A 75 -19.95 13.49 -0.69
C ARG A 75 -19.06 12.78 0.36
N PRO A 76 -19.54 12.66 1.61
CA PRO A 76 -18.69 12.37 2.77
C PRO A 76 -18.42 10.87 2.97
N HIS A 77 -17.86 10.20 1.95
CA HIS A 77 -17.26 8.89 2.17
C HIS A 77 -16.04 9.05 3.06
N ARG A 78 -16.03 8.32 4.19
CA ARG A 78 -15.03 8.48 5.27
C ARG A 78 -13.60 8.47 4.73
N GLY A 79 -13.21 7.44 3.98
CA GLY A 79 -11.87 7.34 3.41
C GLY A 79 -11.53 8.52 2.50
N SER A 80 -12.45 8.94 1.62
CA SER A 80 -12.21 10.07 0.70
C SER A 80 -12.02 11.39 1.43
N VAL A 81 -12.85 11.66 2.46
CA VAL A 81 -12.74 12.86 3.30
C VAL A 81 -11.39 12.89 4.01
N GLU A 82 -10.98 11.77 4.59
CA GLU A 82 -9.72 11.66 5.32
C GLU A 82 -8.51 11.83 4.39
N VAL A 83 -8.52 11.19 3.22
CA VAL A 83 -7.44 11.37 2.23
C VAL A 83 -7.34 12.82 1.78
N ALA A 84 -8.46 13.49 1.54
CA ALA A 84 -8.44 14.89 1.15
C ALA A 84 -7.89 15.80 2.25
N ARG A 85 -8.31 15.57 3.51
CA ARG A 85 -7.76 16.27 4.68
C ARG A 85 -6.25 16.08 4.75
N ARG A 86 -5.78 14.84 4.62
CA ARG A 86 -4.35 14.51 4.63
C ARG A 86 -3.58 15.20 3.52
N MET A 87 -4.09 15.17 2.29
CA MET A 87 -3.45 15.86 1.17
C MET A 87 -3.33 17.37 1.43
N ARG A 88 -4.35 18.01 2.01
CA ARG A 88 -4.26 19.43 2.39
C ARG A 88 -3.16 19.68 3.41
N GLU A 89 -3.02 18.83 4.42
CA GLU A 89 -1.95 18.94 5.43
C GLU A 89 -0.55 18.71 4.84
N LEU A 90 -0.39 17.72 3.94
CA LEU A 90 0.90 17.46 3.28
C LEU A 90 1.42 18.67 2.51
N ILE A 91 0.51 19.35 1.79
CA ILE A 91 0.84 20.42 0.85
C ILE A 91 0.59 21.82 1.45
N GLY A 92 0.18 21.92 2.72
CA GLY A 92 -0.12 23.19 3.39
C GLY A 92 -1.31 23.96 2.79
N SER A 93 -2.27 23.26 2.19
CA SER A 93 -3.45 23.90 1.58
C SER A 93 -4.48 24.31 2.62
N ALA A 94 -5.05 25.50 2.46
CA ALA A 94 -6.28 25.89 3.15
C ALA A 94 -7.46 24.98 2.78
N ASP A 95 -8.49 24.91 3.62
CA ASP A 95 -9.73 24.16 3.37
C ASP A 95 -10.49 24.64 2.13
N ARG A 96 -10.39 25.94 1.84
CA ARG A 96 -10.95 26.60 0.66
C ARG A 96 -9.82 27.30 -0.07
N PRO A 97 -9.01 26.57 -0.86
CA PRO A 97 -7.97 27.20 -1.65
C PRO A 97 -8.63 28.16 -2.64
N THR A 98 -8.09 29.38 -2.74
CA THR A 98 -8.51 30.37 -3.74
C THR A 98 -7.68 30.20 -5.01
N PRO A 99 -8.28 30.22 -6.21
CA PRO A 99 -7.52 30.18 -7.46
C PRO A 99 -6.78 31.52 -7.75
N PRO A 100 -5.66 31.59 -8.53
CA PRO A 100 -4.90 30.50 -9.19
C PRO A 100 -3.35 30.57 -9.06
N LEU A 101 -2.63 29.55 -9.56
CA LEU A 101 -1.43 29.63 -10.46
C LEU A 101 -1.21 28.26 -11.16
N GLY A 102 -2.15 27.80 -11.99
CA GLY A 102 -2.03 26.50 -12.67
C GLY A 102 -3.22 26.12 -13.55
N ARG A 103 -3.32 24.83 -13.90
CA ARG A 103 -4.40 24.28 -14.75
C ARG A 103 -5.75 24.28 -14.02
N ILE A 104 -6.83 24.52 -14.75
CA ILE A 104 -8.22 24.45 -14.23
C ILE A 104 -8.55 23.03 -13.74
N GLN A 105 -8.08 22.01 -14.45
CA GLN A 105 -8.26 20.62 -14.06
C GLN A 105 -6.98 19.84 -14.30
N ASP A 106 -6.52 19.15 -13.26
CA ASP A 106 -5.46 18.16 -13.42
C ASP A 106 -5.98 16.82 -13.94
N PRO A 107 -5.08 15.98 -14.50
CA PRO A 107 -5.35 14.60 -14.79
C PRO A 107 -5.87 13.84 -13.56
N TYR A 108 -6.58 12.73 -13.82
CA TYR A 108 -7.16 11.91 -12.77
C TYR A 108 -6.13 11.37 -11.77
N GLY A 109 -4.87 11.19 -12.19
CA GLY A 109 -3.74 10.83 -11.31
C GLY A 109 -3.65 11.66 -10.03
N PHE A 110 -4.04 12.92 -10.10
CA PHE A 110 -4.08 13.87 -8.99
C PHE A 110 -5.52 14.14 -8.53
N ARG A 111 -6.41 14.48 -9.47
CA ARG A 111 -7.74 14.98 -9.15
C ARG A 111 -8.67 13.94 -8.52
N CYS A 112 -8.51 12.67 -8.89
CA CYS A 112 -9.32 11.57 -8.37
C CYS A 112 -8.66 10.85 -7.19
N LEU A 113 -7.53 11.38 -6.67
CA LEU A 113 -6.74 10.73 -5.63
C LEU A 113 -7.57 10.42 -4.37
N PRO A 114 -8.37 11.35 -3.80
CA PRO A 114 -9.18 11.03 -2.62
C PRO A 114 -10.20 9.92 -2.89
N GLN A 115 -10.84 9.92 -4.06
CA GLN A 115 -11.88 8.96 -4.41
C GLN A 115 -11.33 7.56 -4.72
N ILE A 116 -10.03 7.43 -5.00
CA ILE A 116 -9.36 6.15 -5.28
C ILE A 116 -8.64 5.62 -4.03
N HIS A 117 -7.93 6.48 -3.30
CA HIS A 117 -7.26 6.08 -2.06
C HIS A 117 -8.25 5.89 -0.91
N GLY A 118 -9.37 6.61 -0.89
CA GLY A 118 -10.38 6.51 0.16
C GLY A 118 -10.92 5.09 0.34
N PRO A 119 -11.45 4.44 -0.72
CA PRO A 119 -11.88 3.05 -0.66
C PRO A 119 -10.79 2.07 -0.22
N ALA A 120 -9.51 2.34 -0.49
CA ALA A 120 -8.42 1.48 -0.02
C ALA A 120 -8.20 1.58 1.50
N HIS A 121 -8.37 2.77 2.09
CA HIS A 121 -8.39 2.95 3.55
C HIS A 121 -9.62 2.30 4.19
N ASP A 122 -10.80 2.47 3.58
CA ASP A 122 -12.02 1.83 4.07
C ASP A 122 -11.94 0.29 4.00
N ALA A 123 -11.34 -0.25 2.94
CA ALA A 123 -11.11 -1.69 2.80
C ALA A 123 -10.07 -2.23 3.78
N ALA A 124 -9.01 -1.47 4.08
CA ALA A 124 -8.03 -1.84 5.09
C ALA A 124 -8.67 -1.97 6.48
N ASP A 125 -9.52 -1.02 6.86
CA ASP A 125 -10.20 -1.02 8.16
C ASP A 125 -11.24 -2.14 8.27
N ALA A 126 -11.93 -2.45 7.17
CA ALA A 126 -12.81 -3.61 7.10
C ALA A 126 -12.03 -4.92 7.30
N LEU A 127 -10.87 -5.07 6.65
CA LEU A 127 -10.00 -6.24 6.81
C LEU A 127 -9.44 -6.34 8.23
N GLU A 128 -9.06 -5.23 8.85
CA GLU A 128 -8.63 -5.20 10.25
C GLU A 128 -9.72 -5.70 11.20
N GLY A 129 -10.97 -5.25 11.01
CA GLY A 129 -12.11 -5.72 11.80
C GLY A 129 -12.31 -7.23 11.69
N VAL A 130 -12.18 -7.79 10.48
CA VAL A 130 -12.27 -9.25 10.26
C VAL A 130 -11.10 -9.97 10.94
N LEU A 131 -9.87 -9.49 10.78
CA LEU A 131 -8.69 -10.10 11.39
C LEU A 131 -8.72 -10.05 12.92
N ALA A 132 -9.23 -8.97 13.50
CA ALA A 132 -9.38 -8.83 14.95
C ALA A 132 -10.30 -9.90 15.53
N ILE A 133 -11.36 -10.29 14.81
CA ILE A 133 -12.23 -11.39 15.20
C ILE A 133 -11.50 -12.73 15.01
N GLU A 134 -11.00 -12.99 13.79
CA GLU A 134 -10.43 -14.29 13.42
C GLU A 134 -9.22 -14.69 14.27
N ILE A 135 -8.34 -13.75 14.62
CA ILE A 135 -7.16 -14.01 15.45
C ILE A 135 -7.54 -14.36 16.90
N ASN A 136 -8.69 -13.88 17.38
CA ASN A 136 -9.14 -14.07 18.75
C ASN A 136 -10.29 -15.10 18.88
N ALA A 137 -10.61 -15.82 17.80
CA ALA A 137 -11.71 -16.79 17.76
C ALA A 137 -11.24 -18.22 18.02
N ALA A 138 -12.06 -19.01 18.72
CA ALA A 138 -11.91 -20.46 18.80
C ALA A 138 -12.58 -21.11 17.56
N ALA A 139 -11.92 -21.01 16.40
CA ALA A 139 -12.46 -21.44 15.12
C ALA A 139 -12.37 -22.96 14.87
N GLU A 140 -11.59 -23.67 15.69
CA GLU A 140 -11.34 -25.10 15.55
C GLU A 140 -12.59 -25.95 15.81
N ASN A 141 -12.71 -27.06 15.10
CA ASN A 141 -13.82 -28.00 15.25
C ASN A 141 -13.34 -29.34 15.84
N PRO A 142 -13.99 -29.86 16.90
CA PRO A 142 -15.10 -29.26 17.64
C PRO A 142 -14.66 -28.15 18.62
N LEU A 143 -15.56 -27.24 18.94
CA LEU A 143 -15.42 -26.33 20.08
C LEU A 143 -15.72 -27.09 21.36
N ILE A 144 -14.76 -27.13 22.28
CA ILE A 144 -14.98 -27.61 23.64
C ILE A 144 -15.40 -26.43 24.52
N SER A 145 -16.67 -26.40 24.89
CA SER A 145 -17.22 -25.31 25.71
C SER A 145 -16.79 -25.47 27.17
N PRO A 146 -16.13 -24.47 27.77
CA PRO A 146 -15.72 -24.55 29.17
C PRO A 146 -16.89 -24.41 30.15
N GLU A 147 -18.05 -23.92 29.69
CA GLU A 147 -19.23 -23.70 30.54
C GLU A 147 -19.92 -25.01 30.93
N ASP A 148 -20.02 -25.94 29.98
CA ASP A 148 -20.77 -27.19 30.13
C ASP A 148 -19.94 -28.43 29.78
N LEU A 149 -18.67 -28.26 29.38
CA LEU A 149 -17.75 -29.32 28.95
C LEU A 149 -18.28 -30.13 27.76
N THR A 150 -19.19 -29.54 26.97
CA THR A 150 -19.75 -30.17 25.78
C THR A 150 -18.86 -29.89 24.56
N ALA A 151 -18.72 -30.90 23.70
CA ALA A 151 -18.14 -30.76 22.37
C ALA A 151 -19.23 -30.35 21.36
N TYR A 152 -19.10 -29.15 20.79
CA TYR A 152 -19.97 -28.67 19.72
C TYR A 152 -19.29 -28.83 18.37
N HIS A 153 -19.95 -29.49 17.43
CA HIS A 153 -19.47 -29.60 16.05
C HIS A 153 -20.02 -28.45 15.20
N HIS A 154 -19.15 -27.74 14.48
CA HIS A 154 -19.49 -26.55 13.69
C HIS A 154 -18.51 -26.32 12.54
N GLY A 155 -18.83 -25.34 11.67
CA GLY A 155 -17.99 -24.93 10.53
C GLY A 155 -17.16 -23.66 10.77
N GLY A 156 -16.73 -23.42 12.01
CA GLY A 156 -16.06 -22.16 12.40
C GLY A 156 -14.73 -21.93 11.69
N PHE A 157 -14.08 -23.01 11.25
CA PHE A 157 -12.85 -22.99 10.47
C PHE A 157 -13.02 -22.44 9.05
N TYR A 158 -14.26 -22.26 8.55
CA TYR A 158 -14.54 -21.79 7.20
C TYR A 158 -14.41 -20.27 7.09
N GLN A 159 -13.26 -19.79 6.60
CA GLN A 159 -12.89 -18.37 6.62
C GLN A 159 -13.45 -17.55 5.43
N ALA A 160 -14.77 -17.56 5.21
CA ALA A 160 -15.41 -16.81 4.12
C ALA A 160 -15.19 -15.30 4.23
N GLN A 161 -15.37 -14.76 5.45
CA GLN A 161 -15.25 -13.34 5.74
C GLN A 161 -13.84 -12.83 5.41
N LEU A 162 -12.82 -13.57 5.85
CA LEU A 162 -11.43 -13.24 5.57
C LEU A 162 -11.10 -13.27 4.07
N ALA A 163 -11.54 -14.30 3.35
CA ALA A 163 -11.28 -14.41 1.91
C ALA A 163 -11.87 -13.22 1.13
N LEU A 164 -13.14 -12.87 1.40
CA LEU A 164 -13.82 -11.75 0.75
C LEU A 164 -13.22 -10.40 1.12
N ALA A 165 -12.84 -10.20 2.39
CA ALA A 165 -12.19 -8.97 2.85
C ALA A 165 -10.81 -8.78 2.20
N LEU A 166 -10.01 -9.85 2.08
CA LEU A 166 -8.71 -9.82 1.39
C LEU A 166 -8.87 -9.52 -0.09
N ASP A 167 -9.82 -10.17 -0.78
CA ASP A 167 -10.10 -9.90 -2.19
C ASP A 167 -10.54 -8.44 -2.41
N HIS A 168 -11.43 -7.92 -1.57
CA HIS A 168 -11.84 -6.52 -1.60
C HIS A 168 -10.66 -5.56 -1.41
N PHE A 169 -9.81 -5.83 -0.41
CA PHE A 169 -8.65 -4.99 -0.11
C PHE A 169 -7.63 -5.00 -1.26
N ARG A 170 -7.27 -6.17 -1.82
CA ARG A 170 -6.37 -6.25 -2.98
C ARG A 170 -6.89 -5.47 -4.18
N LEU A 171 -8.18 -5.58 -4.47
CA LEU A 171 -8.80 -4.85 -5.59
C LEU A 171 -8.70 -3.34 -5.40
N ALA A 172 -8.89 -2.84 -4.18
CA ALA A 172 -8.75 -1.42 -3.86
C ALA A 172 -7.29 -0.93 -3.96
N VAL A 173 -6.33 -1.69 -3.40
CA VAL A 173 -4.88 -1.39 -3.50
C VAL A 173 -4.42 -1.32 -4.95
N THR A 174 -4.88 -2.24 -5.80
CA THR A 174 -4.53 -2.22 -7.22
C THR A 174 -5.01 -0.95 -7.94
N GLN A 175 -6.13 -0.34 -7.53
CA GLN A 175 -6.53 0.96 -8.10
C GLN A 175 -5.58 2.08 -7.67
N VAL A 176 -5.11 2.07 -6.43
CA VAL A 176 -4.13 3.03 -5.92
C VAL A 176 -2.80 2.91 -6.67
N ALA A 177 -2.32 1.69 -6.87
CA ALA A 177 -1.11 1.43 -7.66
C ALA A 177 -1.23 1.94 -9.11
N ARG A 178 -2.37 1.70 -9.78
CA ARG A 178 -2.64 2.24 -11.12
C ARG A 178 -2.64 3.77 -11.16
N LEU A 179 -3.11 4.40 -10.08
CA LEU A 179 -3.09 5.84 -9.98
C LEU A 179 -1.65 6.38 -9.86
N SER A 180 -0.80 5.67 -9.11
CA SER A 180 0.63 5.97 -9.02
C SER A 180 1.33 5.88 -10.38
N THR A 181 1.07 4.85 -11.19
CA THR A 181 1.62 4.77 -12.55
C THR A 181 1.11 5.91 -13.45
N SER A 182 -0.13 6.37 -13.25
CA SER A 182 -0.67 7.53 -13.98
C SER A 182 0.05 8.83 -13.63
N ARG A 183 0.44 9.02 -12.37
CA ARG A 183 1.26 10.16 -11.94
C ARG A 183 2.69 10.06 -12.44
N LEU A 184 3.29 8.86 -12.41
CA LEU A 184 4.60 8.60 -13.00
C LEU A 184 4.63 9.00 -14.48
N SER A 185 3.64 8.59 -15.29
CA SER A 185 3.58 9.04 -16.69
C SER A 185 3.34 10.53 -16.84
N THR A 186 2.64 11.16 -15.90
CA THR A 186 2.48 12.63 -15.93
C THR A 186 3.79 13.36 -15.64
N LEU A 187 4.64 12.82 -14.76
CA LEU A 187 5.97 13.37 -14.46
C LEU A 187 6.92 13.30 -15.66
N ASN A 188 6.70 12.36 -16.58
CA ASN A 188 7.50 12.22 -17.79
C ASN A 188 7.10 13.18 -18.93
N GLU A 189 5.99 13.91 -18.77
CA GLU A 189 5.39 14.70 -19.84
C GLU A 189 5.71 16.21 -19.69
N PRO A 190 6.43 16.82 -20.66
CA PRO A 190 6.78 18.25 -20.65
C PRO A 190 5.59 19.19 -20.47
N ALA A 191 4.41 18.84 -20.99
CA ALA A 191 3.20 19.65 -20.83
C ALA A 191 2.79 19.85 -19.35
N PHE A 192 3.24 18.96 -18.46
CA PHE A 192 2.95 19.04 -17.03
C PHE A 192 4.14 19.54 -16.20
N THR A 193 5.36 19.12 -16.54
CA THR A 193 6.56 19.46 -15.75
C THR A 193 7.34 20.68 -16.27
N ARG A 194 7.14 21.07 -17.54
CA ARG A 194 7.97 22.07 -18.24
C ARG A 194 9.45 21.66 -18.34
N LEU A 195 9.75 20.37 -18.22
CA LEU A 195 11.07 19.77 -18.36
C LEU A 195 11.21 19.02 -19.69
N ARG A 196 12.39 18.45 -19.96
CA ARG A 196 12.56 17.53 -21.09
C ARG A 196 11.70 16.27 -20.89
N PRO A 197 11.26 15.60 -21.97
CA PRO A 197 10.60 14.30 -21.87
C PRO A 197 11.39 13.34 -20.99
N PHE A 198 10.68 12.57 -20.17
CA PHE A 198 11.28 11.56 -19.28
C PHE A 198 12.31 12.10 -18.29
N LEU A 199 12.30 13.42 -17.99
CA LEU A 199 13.25 14.05 -17.06
C LEU A 199 14.73 13.80 -17.45
N ALA A 200 14.99 13.61 -18.75
CA ALA A 200 16.32 13.38 -19.29
C ALA A 200 17.24 14.59 -19.07
N ASP A 201 18.56 14.35 -18.98
CA ASP A 201 19.59 15.40 -18.96
C ASP A 201 19.67 16.13 -20.32
N HIS A 202 20.73 16.90 -20.59
CA HIS A 202 20.89 17.61 -21.86
C HIS A 202 21.58 16.81 -22.98
N GLU A 203 22.08 15.61 -22.70
CA GLU A 203 22.82 14.83 -23.69
C GLU A 203 21.90 14.36 -24.83
N PRO A 204 22.43 14.24 -26.06
CA PRO A 204 21.70 13.63 -27.16
C PRO A 204 21.34 12.18 -26.84
N ALA A 205 20.08 11.79 -27.11
CA ALA A 205 19.56 10.43 -26.93
C ALA A 205 19.48 9.91 -25.48
N ALA A 206 19.61 10.79 -24.46
CA ALA A 206 19.33 10.43 -23.08
C ALA A 206 17.87 10.00 -22.87
N SER A 207 17.68 8.86 -22.22
CA SER A 207 16.38 8.25 -21.90
C SER A 207 15.82 8.71 -20.55
N GLY A 208 16.64 9.33 -19.70
CA GLY A 208 16.23 9.82 -18.39
C GLY A 208 15.62 8.71 -17.54
N VAL A 209 14.40 8.94 -17.04
CA VAL A 209 13.67 7.98 -16.20
C VAL A 209 12.66 7.12 -16.97
N MET A 210 12.70 7.09 -18.30
CA MET A 210 11.75 6.32 -19.12
C MET A 210 11.62 4.86 -18.67
N ILE A 211 12.72 4.22 -18.27
CA ILE A 211 12.75 2.82 -17.82
C ILE A 211 11.91 2.57 -16.56
N LEU A 212 11.63 3.59 -15.76
CA LEU A 212 10.78 3.46 -14.57
C LEU A 212 9.33 3.07 -14.94
N GLU A 213 8.82 3.52 -16.10
CA GLU A 213 7.48 3.12 -16.57
C GLU A 213 7.42 1.62 -16.90
N TYR A 214 8.52 1.06 -17.39
CA TYR A 214 8.62 -0.37 -17.68
C TYR A 214 8.63 -1.19 -16.39
N ALA A 215 9.43 -0.77 -15.40
CA ALA A 215 9.50 -1.41 -14.10
C ALA A 215 8.16 -1.35 -13.36
N ALA A 216 7.55 -0.16 -13.28
CA ALA A 216 6.25 0.04 -12.66
C ALA A 216 5.12 -0.70 -13.43
N GLY A 217 5.18 -0.74 -14.76
CA GLY A 217 4.24 -1.48 -15.60
C GLY A 217 4.30 -2.99 -15.39
N ALA A 218 5.52 -3.55 -15.27
CA ALA A 218 5.72 -4.96 -14.95
C ALA A 218 5.16 -5.31 -13.56
N ALA A 219 5.50 -4.49 -12.55
CA ALA A 219 4.99 -4.64 -11.19
C ALA A 219 3.45 -4.52 -11.11
N LEU A 220 2.85 -3.64 -11.91
CA LEU A 220 1.40 -3.54 -12.03
C LEU A 220 0.78 -4.79 -12.69
N GLY A 221 1.53 -5.44 -13.60
CA GLY A 221 1.18 -6.75 -14.14
C GLY A 221 1.07 -7.82 -13.04
N ASP A 222 2.04 -7.85 -12.13
CA ASP A 222 2.03 -8.75 -10.97
C ASP A 222 0.87 -8.44 -10.02
N LEU A 223 0.64 -7.16 -9.68
CA LEU A 223 -0.50 -6.75 -8.88
C LEU A 223 -1.84 -7.20 -9.48
N ARG A 224 -1.99 -7.07 -10.81
CA ARG A 224 -3.18 -7.54 -11.51
C ARG A 224 -3.33 -9.06 -11.39
N ALA A 225 -2.25 -9.82 -11.57
CA ALA A 225 -2.27 -11.27 -11.43
C ALA A 225 -2.65 -11.70 -10.00
N PHE A 226 -2.11 -11.01 -8.98
CA PHE A 226 -2.45 -11.30 -7.58
C PHE A 226 -3.87 -10.84 -7.23
N SER A 227 -4.47 -9.91 -7.97
CA SER A 227 -5.81 -9.38 -7.68
C SER A 227 -6.98 -10.21 -8.21
N ALA A 228 -6.73 -11.30 -8.94
CA ALA A 228 -7.79 -12.24 -9.28
C ALA A 228 -8.43 -12.78 -7.98
N PRO A 229 -9.75 -12.63 -7.76
CA PRO A 229 -10.39 -13.01 -6.50
C PRO A 229 -10.17 -14.49 -6.18
N ALA A 230 -9.55 -14.77 -5.03
CA ALA A 230 -9.30 -16.13 -4.58
C ALA A 230 -10.60 -16.81 -4.16
N SER A 231 -11.59 -16.05 -3.69
CA SER A 231 -12.88 -16.56 -3.24
C SER A 231 -13.74 -17.17 -4.35
N LEU A 232 -13.33 -17.04 -5.62
CA LEU A 232 -13.93 -17.75 -6.76
C LEU A 232 -13.42 -19.20 -6.88
N GLY A 233 -12.41 -19.58 -6.10
CA GLY A 233 -11.89 -20.93 -6.05
C GLY A 233 -12.95 -21.93 -5.61
N HIS A 234 -12.82 -23.16 -6.11
CA HIS A 234 -13.67 -24.28 -5.75
C HIS A 234 -12.82 -25.55 -5.63
N ALA A 235 -13.14 -26.38 -4.65
CA ALA A 235 -12.51 -27.68 -4.44
C ALA A 235 -13.55 -28.65 -3.87
N VAL A 236 -13.48 -29.91 -4.29
CA VAL A 236 -14.26 -31.00 -3.71
C VAL A 236 -13.28 -32.05 -3.19
N LEU A 237 -13.22 -32.20 -1.88
CA LEU A 237 -12.31 -33.08 -1.17
C LEU A 237 -13.10 -34.13 -0.38
N SER A 238 -12.37 -35.05 0.24
CA SER A 238 -12.94 -36.03 1.17
C SER A 238 -14.14 -36.81 0.61
N ARG A 239 -14.04 -37.20 -0.68
CA ARG A 239 -15.08 -37.94 -1.42
C ARG A 239 -16.43 -37.20 -1.48
N GLY A 240 -16.41 -35.87 -1.47
CA GLY A 240 -17.61 -35.03 -1.56
C GLY A 240 -18.21 -34.60 -0.23
N VAL A 241 -17.49 -34.82 0.89
CA VAL A 241 -17.86 -34.30 2.21
C VAL A 241 -17.33 -32.88 2.44
N GLU A 242 -16.27 -32.51 1.73
CA GLU A 242 -15.69 -31.17 1.73
C GLU A 242 -15.84 -30.56 0.34
N GLU A 243 -17.08 -30.28 -0.05
CA GLU A 243 -17.45 -29.78 -1.38
C GLU A 243 -17.27 -28.27 -1.56
N GLN A 244 -16.82 -27.54 -0.52
CA GLN A 244 -16.59 -26.11 -0.57
C GLN A 244 -15.39 -25.69 0.28
N ALA A 245 -14.61 -24.73 -0.21
CA ALA A 245 -13.48 -24.11 0.51
C ALA A 245 -13.50 -22.59 0.30
N SER A 246 -13.04 -21.82 1.29
CA SER A 246 -13.05 -20.34 1.20
C SER A 246 -11.90 -19.78 0.37
N PHE A 247 -10.82 -20.55 0.19
CA PHE A 247 -9.55 -20.12 -0.43
C PHE A 247 -8.88 -18.93 0.27
N ALA A 248 -9.19 -18.69 1.56
CA ALA A 248 -8.58 -17.61 2.35
C ALA A 248 -7.04 -17.69 2.39
N SER A 249 -6.47 -18.90 2.42
CA SER A 249 -5.00 -19.10 2.37
C SER A 249 -4.38 -18.63 1.05
N LEU A 250 -5.07 -18.81 -0.09
CA LEU A 250 -4.64 -18.25 -1.36
C LEU A 250 -4.78 -16.72 -1.36
N ALA A 251 -5.90 -16.21 -0.86
CA ALA A 251 -6.15 -14.78 -0.74
C ALA A 251 -5.08 -14.08 0.09
N ALA A 252 -4.68 -14.67 1.22
CA ALA A 252 -3.64 -14.13 2.10
C ALA A 252 -2.27 -14.12 1.42
N ARG A 253 -1.87 -15.22 0.76
CA ARG A 253 -0.61 -15.28 -0.01
C ARG A 253 -0.58 -14.27 -1.16
N GLN A 254 -1.67 -14.14 -1.91
CA GLN A 254 -1.78 -13.14 -2.99
C GLN A 254 -1.64 -11.72 -2.44
N THR A 255 -2.26 -11.43 -1.28
CA THR A 255 -2.21 -10.11 -0.65
C THR A 255 -0.80 -9.79 -0.16
N LEU A 256 -0.12 -10.77 0.45
CA LEU A 256 1.27 -10.60 0.89
C LEU A 256 2.21 -10.35 -0.28
N ARG A 257 2.08 -11.11 -1.38
CA ARG A 257 2.88 -10.90 -2.61
C ARG A 257 2.62 -9.56 -3.29
N ALA A 258 1.45 -8.96 -3.10
CA ALA A 258 1.13 -7.65 -3.64
C ALA A 258 1.98 -6.53 -3.00
N CYS A 259 2.53 -6.75 -1.80
CA CYS A 259 3.33 -5.75 -1.09
C CYS A 259 4.56 -5.33 -1.90
N ASP A 260 5.38 -6.29 -2.34
CA ASP A 260 6.63 -6.01 -3.07
C ASP A 260 6.36 -5.31 -4.41
N ALA A 261 5.35 -5.77 -5.14
CA ALA A 261 4.97 -5.19 -6.42
C ALA A 261 4.42 -3.76 -6.24
N TYR A 262 3.60 -3.51 -5.23
CA TYR A 262 3.10 -2.17 -4.95
C TYR A 262 4.22 -1.21 -4.50
N ARG A 263 5.12 -1.69 -3.63
CA ARG A 263 6.31 -0.94 -3.19
C ARG A 263 7.17 -0.50 -4.37
N LEU A 264 7.41 -1.39 -5.32
CA LEU A 264 8.16 -1.08 -6.54
C LEU A 264 7.48 0.00 -7.40
N VAL A 265 6.15 -0.07 -7.57
CA VAL A 265 5.39 0.96 -8.30
C VAL A 265 5.58 2.34 -7.67
N VAL A 266 5.44 2.43 -6.35
CA VAL A 266 5.51 3.71 -5.63
C VAL A 266 6.95 4.23 -5.56
N GLY A 267 7.94 3.34 -5.42
CA GLY A 267 9.36 3.68 -5.49
C GLY A 267 9.74 4.30 -6.83
N CYS A 268 9.22 3.79 -7.94
CA CYS A 268 9.41 4.37 -9.27
C CYS A 268 8.81 5.79 -9.37
N GLU A 269 7.59 6.01 -8.85
CA GLU A 269 6.99 7.34 -8.80
C GLU A 269 7.85 8.32 -7.97
N LEU A 270 8.35 7.88 -6.81
CA LEU A 270 9.17 8.71 -5.93
C LEU A 270 10.48 9.17 -6.59
N VAL A 271 11.19 8.28 -7.28
CA VAL A 271 12.42 8.64 -8.01
C VAL A 271 12.12 9.73 -9.05
N ALA A 272 11.05 9.57 -9.84
CA ALA A 272 10.67 10.56 -10.83
C ALA A 272 10.23 11.89 -10.19
N ALA A 273 9.46 11.85 -9.10
CA ALA A 273 8.97 13.04 -8.42
C ALA A 273 10.11 13.89 -7.85
N VAL A 274 11.08 13.25 -7.17
CA VAL A 274 12.26 13.93 -6.61
C VAL A 274 13.14 14.52 -7.71
N ARG A 275 13.38 13.76 -8.79
CA ARG A 275 14.15 14.26 -9.94
C ARG A 275 13.49 15.46 -10.59
N ALA A 276 12.16 15.43 -10.77
CA ALA A 276 11.39 16.55 -11.32
C ALA A 276 11.47 17.79 -10.41
N LEU A 277 11.29 17.62 -9.10
CA LEU A 277 11.41 18.73 -8.13
C LEU A 277 12.80 19.38 -8.17
N ARG A 278 13.87 18.56 -8.21
CA ARG A 278 15.26 19.04 -8.35
C ARG A 278 15.48 19.83 -9.64
N GLN A 279 15.10 19.28 -10.79
CA GLN A 279 15.29 19.93 -12.08
C GLN A 279 14.49 21.22 -12.24
N ARG A 280 13.34 21.33 -11.55
CA ARG A 280 12.53 22.56 -11.52
C ARG A 280 12.95 23.55 -10.42
N ASP A 281 13.92 23.20 -9.58
CA ASP A 281 14.30 23.95 -8.39
C ASP A 281 13.09 24.30 -7.50
N LEU A 282 12.18 23.32 -7.34
CA LEU A 282 10.99 23.46 -6.51
C LEU A 282 11.21 22.81 -5.14
N ARG A 283 10.98 23.61 -4.10
CA ARG A 283 11.09 23.19 -2.70
C ARG A 283 9.76 23.45 -2.01
N PRO A 284 8.98 22.41 -1.66
CA PRO A 284 7.89 22.55 -0.70
C PRO A 284 8.44 23.12 0.61
N ASP A 285 7.61 23.83 1.37
CA ASP A 285 8.01 24.39 2.67
C ASP A 285 8.56 23.28 3.58
N PRO A 286 9.79 23.40 4.10
CA PRO A 286 10.44 22.37 4.91
C PRO A 286 9.71 22.10 6.23
N GLU A 287 8.86 23.02 6.71
CA GLU A 287 8.02 22.79 7.90
C GLU A 287 6.82 21.90 7.58
N LEU A 288 6.40 21.83 6.31
CA LEU A 288 5.32 20.95 5.88
C LEU A 288 5.79 19.49 5.77
N PRO A 289 4.88 18.51 5.96
CA PRO A 289 5.19 17.11 5.76
C PRO A 289 5.82 16.79 4.39
N ALA A 290 5.36 17.43 3.29
CA ALA A 290 5.94 17.21 1.97
C ALA A 290 7.37 17.76 1.85
N GLY A 291 7.70 18.88 2.52
CA GLY A 291 9.07 19.41 2.55
C GLY A 291 10.02 18.47 3.28
N ARG A 292 9.64 18.02 4.47
CA ARG A 292 10.40 17.01 5.24
C ARG A 292 10.60 15.69 4.47
N ALA A 293 9.58 15.27 3.71
CA ALA A 293 9.67 14.09 2.86
C ALA A 293 10.67 14.29 1.72
N LEU A 294 10.69 15.47 1.10
CA LEU A 294 11.66 15.80 0.05
C LEU A 294 13.09 15.82 0.61
N GLU A 295 13.34 16.51 1.73
CA GLU A 295 14.67 16.55 2.37
C GLU A 295 15.17 15.14 2.70
N LEU A 296 14.29 14.30 3.24
CA LEU A 296 14.61 12.92 3.55
C LEU A 296 14.94 12.13 2.26
N ALA A 297 14.15 12.28 1.21
CA ALA A 297 14.42 11.64 -0.07
C ALA A 297 15.74 12.12 -0.70
N GLU A 298 16.03 13.41 -0.62
CA GLU A 298 17.27 13.98 -1.17
C GLU A 298 18.51 13.55 -0.40
N SER A 299 18.37 13.20 0.89
CA SER A 299 19.47 12.64 1.69
C SER A 299 19.84 11.19 1.33
N VAL A 300 19.00 10.51 0.55
CA VAL A 300 19.13 9.08 0.23
C VAL A 300 19.29 8.84 -1.28
N LEU A 301 18.56 9.59 -2.11
CA LEU A 301 18.55 9.42 -3.56
C LEU A 301 19.65 10.26 -4.21
N ASP A 302 20.42 9.62 -5.08
CA ASP A 302 21.49 10.24 -5.87
C ASP A 302 20.94 11.39 -6.73
N ASP A 303 21.69 12.49 -6.82
CA ASP A 303 21.34 13.68 -7.60
C ASP A 303 21.84 13.64 -9.04
N ASP A 304 22.66 12.64 -9.40
CA ASP A 304 23.13 12.42 -10.75
C ASP A 304 21.97 12.18 -11.71
N SER A 305 21.77 13.14 -12.61
CA SER A 305 20.73 13.11 -13.63
C SER A 305 21.21 12.53 -14.97
N THR A 306 22.43 12.00 -15.06
CA THR A 306 22.89 11.32 -16.27
C THR A 306 22.21 9.98 -16.48
N ASP A 307 22.25 9.47 -17.71
CA ASP A 307 21.72 8.14 -18.03
C ASP A 307 22.59 7.05 -17.39
N ARG A 308 22.00 6.35 -16.42
CA ARG A 308 22.63 5.23 -15.69
C ARG A 308 21.57 4.22 -15.23
N PRO A 309 21.95 3.01 -14.82
CA PRO A 309 21.01 2.08 -14.17
C PRO A 309 20.35 2.73 -12.95
N LEU A 310 19.01 2.69 -12.89
CA LEU A 310 18.21 3.27 -11.80
C LEU A 310 17.80 2.24 -10.72
N THR A 311 18.38 1.03 -10.76
CA THR A 311 18.04 -0.06 -9.83
C THR A 311 18.29 0.33 -8.38
N ASP A 312 19.43 0.98 -8.10
CA ASP A 312 19.78 1.39 -6.75
C ASP A 312 18.90 2.53 -6.26
N ASP A 313 18.53 3.49 -7.12
CA ASP A 313 17.58 4.56 -6.78
C ASP A 313 16.22 4.01 -6.42
N VAL A 314 15.69 3.08 -7.23
CA VAL A 314 14.38 2.48 -6.99
C VAL A 314 14.41 1.62 -5.73
N THR A 315 15.51 0.91 -5.47
CA THR A 315 15.69 0.13 -4.23
C THR A 315 15.72 1.04 -3.01
N ALA A 316 16.47 2.14 -3.08
CA ALA A 316 16.58 3.12 -2.02
C ALA A 316 15.24 3.85 -1.78
N ALA A 317 14.57 4.28 -2.85
CA ALA A 317 13.24 4.88 -2.80
C ALA A 317 12.21 3.92 -2.19
N SER A 318 12.23 2.65 -2.59
CA SER A 318 11.35 1.60 -2.06
C SER A 318 11.54 1.39 -0.56
N ALA A 319 12.79 1.38 -0.07
CA ALA A 319 13.07 1.28 1.37
C ALA A 319 12.65 2.54 2.13
N LEU A 320 12.77 3.72 1.52
CA LEU A 320 12.41 4.99 2.13
C LEU A 320 10.91 5.11 2.46
N LEU A 321 10.05 4.40 1.73
CA LEU A 321 8.60 4.43 1.95
C LEU A 321 8.21 4.07 3.40
N ASP A 322 8.99 3.22 4.07
CA ASP A 322 8.75 2.86 5.47
C ASP A 322 8.83 4.09 6.38
N ARG A 323 9.80 4.96 6.12
CA ARG A 323 10.02 6.20 6.89
C ARG A 323 8.98 7.26 6.57
N PHE A 324 8.39 7.24 5.37
CA PHE A 324 7.29 8.15 5.03
C PHE A 324 6.02 7.88 5.85
N THR A 325 5.86 6.67 6.37
CA THR A 325 4.76 6.37 7.31
C THR A 325 4.90 7.11 8.64
N GLU A 326 6.13 7.47 9.04
CA GLU A 326 6.44 8.17 10.29
C GLU A 326 6.14 9.68 10.22
N ILE A 327 6.22 10.27 9.02
CA ILE A 327 5.93 11.69 8.78
C ILE A 327 4.52 12.07 9.25
N TRP A 328 3.60 11.11 9.24
CA TRP A 328 2.24 11.25 9.75
C TRP A 328 2.08 10.99 11.24
N ARG A 329 2.82 10.02 11.79
CA ARG A 329 2.68 9.59 13.19
C ARG A 329 3.07 10.67 14.20
N GLY A 330 3.89 11.64 13.79
CA GLY A 330 4.28 12.79 14.63
C GLY A 330 3.22 13.89 14.80
N SER A 331 2.02 13.75 14.23
CA SER A 331 0.96 14.78 14.29
C SER A 331 -0.22 14.42 15.20
N GLY A 332 -0.11 13.34 15.98
CA GLY A 332 -1.18 12.89 16.87
C GLY A 332 -0.68 11.91 17.92
N GLU A 333 -0.08 12.46 18.98
CA GLU A 333 -0.18 11.94 20.35
C GLU A 333 -0.85 13.01 21.23
#